data_AF-A0A2V8QFT2-F1
#
_entry.id   AF-A0A2V8QFT2-F1
#
_cell.length_a   1.000
_cell.length_b   1.000
_cell.length_c   1.000
_cell.angle_alpha   90.00
_cell.angle_beta   90.00
_cell.angle_gamma   90.00
#
_symmetry.space_group_name_H-M   'P 1'
#
loop_
_entity.id
_entity.type
_entity.pdbx_description
1 polymer ?
#
loop_
_entity_poly.entity_id
_entity_poly.type
_entity_poly.pdbx_seq_one_letter_code
_entity_poly.pdbx_strand_id
1 'polypeptide(L)' 'MGNHARCYGLNITGMKRRGYSRATIDALHHAFHLLLSAKLNTTQAIERINEEINDSQEVTDLVSFIQASNRGVTK' A
#
# COMPACT_ATOMS: atom_id res chain seq x y z
N MET A 1 -11.70 -13.22 19.64
CA MET A 1 -10.68 -12.69 18.72
C MET A 1 -11.27 -11.46 18.03
N GLY A 2 -10.82 -10.22 18.11
CA GLY A 2 -9.75 -9.51 18.83
C GLY A 2 -10.10 -7.99 18.77
N ASN A 3 -9.77 -7.23 19.81
CA ASN A 3 -10.33 -5.89 20.06
C ASN A 3 -9.73 -4.75 19.18
N HIS A 4 -8.90 -5.07 18.18
CA HIS A 4 -8.24 -4.10 17.29
C HIS A 4 -8.03 -4.68 15.88
N ALA A 5 -8.37 -3.90 14.85
CA ALA A 5 -8.06 -4.23 13.46
C ALA A 5 -6.54 -4.18 13.23
N ARG A 6 -6.01 -5.11 12.44
CA ARG A 6 -4.59 -5.16 12.03
C ARG A 6 -4.51 -5.33 10.52
N CYS A 7 -3.48 -4.76 9.89
CA CYS A 7 -3.24 -4.96 8.47
C CYS A 7 -2.44 -6.26 8.27
N TYR A 8 -3.03 -7.23 7.56
CA TYR A 8 -2.38 -8.52 7.25
C TYR A 8 -1.75 -8.56 5.86
N GLY A 9 -1.85 -7.47 5.09
CA GLY A 9 -1.29 -7.35 3.74
C GLY A 9 -2.36 -7.19 2.65
N LEU A 10 -1.91 -7.34 1.40
CA LEU A 10 -2.70 -7.11 0.20
C LEU A 10 -3.71 -8.24 -0.06
N ASN A 11 -4.92 -7.89 -0.53
CA ASN A 11 -5.90 -8.88 -0.98
C ASN A 11 -5.57 -9.40 -2.40
N ILE A 12 -4.51 -10.21 -2.50
CA ILE A 12 -4.01 -10.75 -3.77
C ILE A 12 -5.09 -11.57 -4.49
N THR A 13 -5.85 -12.39 -3.78
CA THR A 13 -6.94 -13.20 -4.36
C THR A 13 -8.01 -12.32 -5.00
N GLY A 14 -8.44 -11.26 -4.31
CA GLY A 14 -9.40 -10.29 -4.82
C GLY A 14 -8.89 -9.55 -6.06
N MET A 15 -7.60 -9.19 -6.07
CA MET A 15 -6.96 -8.54 -7.22
C MET A 15 -6.87 -9.47 -8.43
N LYS A 16 -6.43 -10.71 -8.24
CA LYS A 16 -6.40 -11.71 -9.33
C LYS A 16 -7.78 -11.93 -9.92
N ARG A 17 -8.83 -12.02 -9.09
CA ARG A 17 -10.22 -12.15 -9.55
C ARG A 17 -10.72 -10.94 -10.35
N ARG A 18 -10.19 -9.76 -10.08
CA ARG A 18 -10.52 -8.52 -10.82
C ARG A 18 -9.65 -8.31 -12.07
N GLY A 19 -8.72 -9.21 -12.35
CA GLY A 19 -7.88 -9.16 -13.56
C GLY A 19 -6.73 -8.15 -13.48
N TYR A 20 -6.29 -7.76 -12.27
CA TYR A 20 -5.11 -6.90 -12.14
C TYR A 20 -3.88 -7.58 -12.73
N SER A 21 -3.06 -6.78 -13.43
CA SER A 21 -1.81 -7.27 -14.01
C SER A 21 -0.86 -7.74 -12.90
N ARG A 22 0.04 -8.65 -13.23
CA ARG A 22 1.05 -9.11 -12.26
C ARG A 22 1.96 -7.96 -11.82
N ALA A 23 2.34 -7.09 -12.75
CA ALA A 23 3.15 -5.90 -12.46
C ALA A 23 2.46 -4.96 -11.45
N THR A 24 1.15 -4.73 -11.60
CA THR A 24 0.37 -3.93 -10.66
C THR A 24 0.32 -4.56 -9.27
N ILE A 25 0.11 -5.88 -9.19
CA ILE A 25 0.08 -6.60 -7.91
C ILE A 25 1.44 -6.51 -7.22
N ASP A 26 2.54 -6.70 -7.96
CA ASP A 26 3.89 -6.65 -7.42
C ASP A 26 4.26 -5.21 -6.97
N ALA A 27 3.85 -4.18 -7.73
CA ALA A 27 4.02 -2.77 -7.35
C ALA A 27 3.26 -2.44 -6.06
N LEU A 28 2.00 -2.84 -5.94
CA LEU A 28 1.20 -2.66 -4.72
C LEU A 28 1.78 -3.42 -3.53
N HIS A 29 2.27 -4.64 -3.75
CA HIS A 29 2.92 -5.42 -2.71
C HIS A 29 4.18 -4.72 -2.20
N HIS A 30 4.97 -4.13 -3.09
CA HIS A 30 6.15 -3.35 -2.73
C HIS A 30 5.77 -2.09 -1.93
N ALA A 31 4.77 -1.33 -2.38
CA ALA A 31 4.28 -0.17 -1.65
C ALA A 31 3.81 -0.53 -0.23
N PHE A 32 3.07 -1.64 -0.06
CA PHE A 32 2.65 -2.13 1.26
C PHE A 32 3.84 -2.51 2.14
N HIS A 33 4.89 -3.12 1.58
CA HIS A 33 6.11 -3.43 2.32
C HIS A 33 6.79 -2.17 2.85
N LEU A 34 6.90 -1.13 2.01
CA LEU A 34 7.45 0.17 2.40
C LEU A 34 6.64 0.84 3.53
N LEU A 35 5.32 0.75 3.48
CA LEU A 35 4.42 1.35 4.46
C LEU A 35 4.39 0.65 5.82
N LEU A 36 4.50 -0.69 5.83
CA LEU A 36 4.26 -1.51 7.01
C LEU A 36 5.55 -2.09 7.63
N SER A 37 6.58 -2.36 6.83
CA SER A 37 7.72 -3.20 7.27
C SER A 37 9.09 -2.53 7.12
N ALA A 38 9.21 -1.45 6.34
CA ALA A 38 10.50 -0.82 6.07
C ALA A 38 11.09 0.05 7.20
N LYS A 39 10.50 0.01 8.42
CA LYS A 39 10.86 0.90 9.55
C LYS A 39 10.84 2.40 9.19
N LEU A 40 10.04 2.78 8.20
CA LEU A 40 9.83 4.16 7.78
C LEU A 40 8.57 4.73 8.43
N ASN A 41 8.59 6.04 8.68
CA ASN A 41 7.35 6.75 8.96
C ASN A 41 6.52 6.90 7.67
N THR A 42 5.26 7.31 7.81
CA THR A 42 4.34 7.39 6.66
C THR A 42 4.84 8.34 5.57
N THR A 43 5.37 9.50 5.93
CA THR A 43 5.91 10.48 4.97
C THR A 43 7.10 9.91 4.19
N GLN A 44 8.08 9.32 4.89
CA GLN A 44 9.25 8.70 4.27
C GLN A 44 8.87 7.52 3.37
N ALA A 45 7.90 6.71 3.79
CA ALA A 45 7.41 5.61 2.98
C ALA A 45 6.76 6.11 1.68
N ILE A 46 5.97 7.19 1.76
CA ILE A 46 5.35 7.81 0.59
C ILE A 46 6.38 8.40 -0.36
N GLU A 47 7.37 9.14 0.16
CA GLU A 47 8.47 9.68 -0.64
C GLU A 47 9.17 8.56 -1.42
N ARG A 48 9.52 7.47 -0.72
CA ARG A 48 10.21 6.35 -1.35
C ARG A 48 9.34 5.57 -2.34
N ILE A 49 8.04 5.45 -2.09
CA ILE A 49 7.09 4.88 -3.07
C ILE A 49 7.06 5.73 -4.35
N ASN A 50 7.04 7.06 -4.23
CA ASN A 50 7.04 7.97 -5.38
C ASN A 50 8.39 8.03 -6.11
N GLU A 51 9.48 7.56 -5.52
CA GLU A 51 10.79 7.44 -6.18
C GLU A 51 10.93 6.10 -6.90
N GLU A 52 10.48 5.02 -6.27
CA GLU A 52 10.67 3.64 -6.74
C GLU A 52 9.54 3.13 -7.64
N ILE A 53 8.32 3.68 -7.53
CA ILE A 53 7.10 3.15 -8.15
C ILE A 53 6.29 4.29 -8.79
N ASN A 54 6.62 4.59 -10.05
CA ASN A 54 6.07 5.77 -10.75
C ASN A 54 5.03 5.38 -11.81
N ASP A 55 5.01 4.09 -12.20
CA ASP A 55 4.27 3.60 -13.37
C ASP A 55 2.98 2.83 -13.03
N SER A 56 2.42 3.00 -11.81
CA SER A 56 1.17 2.35 -11.41
C SER A 56 0.19 3.34 -10.80
N GLN A 57 -0.90 3.59 -11.52
CA GLN A 57 -2.00 4.44 -11.04
C GLN A 57 -2.59 3.91 -9.72
N GLU A 58 -2.67 2.60 -9.54
CA GLU A 58 -3.18 1.98 -8.33
C GLU A 58 -2.34 2.31 -7.10
N VAL A 59 -1.02 2.43 -7.27
CA VAL A 59 -0.10 2.81 -6.20
C VAL A 59 -0.25 4.31 -5.89
N THR A 60 -0.42 5.15 -6.92
CA THR A 60 -0.74 6.58 -6.74
C THR A 60 -2.05 6.78 -5.96
N ASP A 61 -3.08 5.99 -6.27
CA ASP A 61 -4.37 6.02 -5.57
C ASP A 61 -4.20 5.60 -4.10
N LEU A 62 -3.40 4.57 -3.84
CA LEU A 62 -3.05 4.13 -2.47
C LEU A 62 -2.35 5.25 -1.69
N VAL A 63 -1.35 5.89 -2.28
CA VAL A 63 -0.61 6.99 -1.65
C VAL A 63 -1.55 8.15 -1.34
N SER A 64 -2.41 8.53 -2.30
CA SER A 64 -3.39 9.60 -2.14
C SER A 64 -4.37 9.31 -1.00
N PHE A 65 -4.85 8.07 -0.88
CA PHE A 65 -5.71 7.63 0.22
C PHE A 65 -5.02 7.78 1.59
N ILE A 66 -3.75 7.39 1.68
CA ILE A 66 -3.00 7.47 2.94
C ILE A 66 -2.75 8.93 3.33
N GLN A 67 -2.38 9.78 2.37
CA GLN A 67 -2.18 11.21 2.58
C GLN A 67 -3.47 11.93 3.01
N ALA A 68 -4.61 11.54 2.45
CA ALA A 68 -5.91 12.10 2.81
C ALA A 68 -6.41 11.66 4.20
N SER A 69 -5.78 10.64 4.82
CA SER A 69 -6.25 10.12 6.10
C SER A 69 -5.88 11.02 7.27
N ASN A 70 -6.85 11.80 7.75
CA ASN A 70 -6.70 12.71 8.88
C ASN A 70 -6.51 11.99 10.24
N ARG A 71 -6.96 10.74 10.36
CA ARG A 71 -6.84 9.92 11.59
C ARG A 71 -5.70 8.92 11.56
N GLY A 72 -4.86 8.97 10.52
CA GLY A 72 -3.87 7.94 10.24
C GLY A 72 -4.48 6.66 9.67
N VAL A 73 -3.63 5.69 9.32
CA VAL A 73 -4.03 4.41 8.74
C VAL A 73 -3.65 3.26 9.68
N THR A 74 -4.50 2.24 9.75
CA THR A 74 -4.23 1.05 10.54
C THR A 74 -3.07 0.26 9.92
N LYS A 75 -2.00 0.09 10.69
CA LYS A 75 -0.85 -0.76 10.37
C LYS A 75 -0.96 -2.07 11.14
#